data_AF-A0A4Q1IFG4-F1
#
_entry.id   AF-A0A4Q1IFG4-F1
#
_cell.length_a   1.000
_cell.length_b   1.000
_cell.length_c   1.000
_cell.angle_alpha   90.00
_cell.angle_beta   90.00
_cell.angle_gamma   90.00
#
_symmetry.space_group_name_H-M   'P 1'
#
loop_
_entity.id
_entity.type
_entity.pdbx_description
1 polymer ?
#
loop_
_entity_poly.entity_id
_entity_poly.type
_entity_poly.pdbx_seq_one_letter_code
_entity_poly.pdbx_strand_id
1 'polypeptide(L)'
;MKKIGVFVLIVSILISCNSGDQKKTLKQANGRINSVLIVMQNSDWQGKIGDELRNIIAEPVLGLPQPEAQFEVSQVPVENFGSMFRATRNVLIVTKGDENSFSETSDVYAEPQKIITITGKTNEDLIAEIQQYSQKIISTFKGADIVSVQKNILKNYWDPTNIKTFKNKGYSLKIPQKYKKVEDNGDFVWYRYHLNGGNSMELFSYTIPITSEDDINGNNIVKNRDSIGKKYIPGQIEDSYMITEEAYTPHVFEVELAGKKAFETRGKWEVKGVYMAGPFLSYSVIDKANNRVVVVEGLTFAPGINKRDYMFELESIMKTLKFD
;
A
#
# COMPACT_ATOMS: atom_id res chain seq x y z
N MET A 1 66.16 8.67 -24.62
CA MET A 1 65.46 8.91 -23.33
C MET A 1 64.02 9.40 -23.48
N LYS A 2 63.68 10.28 -24.44
CA LYS A 2 62.29 10.77 -24.64
C LYS A 2 61.26 9.69 -25.01
N LYS A 3 61.65 8.62 -25.71
CA LYS A 3 60.73 7.53 -26.12
C LYS A 3 60.37 6.55 -24.98
N ILE A 4 61.20 6.46 -23.94
CA ILE A 4 60.94 5.60 -22.77
C ILE A 4 59.93 6.28 -21.82
N GLY A 5 60.02 7.61 -21.66
CA GLY A 5 59.05 8.36 -20.84
C GLY A 5 57.61 8.31 -21.38
N VAL A 6 57.44 8.30 -22.71
CA VAL A 6 56.10 8.18 -23.34
C VAL A 6 55.50 6.79 -23.12
N PHE A 7 56.34 5.73 -23.13
CA PHE A 7 55.87 4.37 -22.89
C PHE A 7 55.43 4.17 -21.43
N VAL A 8 56.16 4.74 -20.47
CA VAL A 8 55.79 4.70 -19.03
C VAL A 8 54.51 5.50 -18.74
N LEU A 9 54.27 6.61 -19.45
CA LEU A 9 53.05 7.41 -19.32
C LEU A 9 51.81 6.69 -19.90
N ILE A 10 51.97 5.91 -20.97
CA ILE A 10 50.87 5.13 -21.57
C ILE A 10 50.52 3.91 -20.72
N VAL A 11 51.52 3.26 -20.11
CA VAL A 11 51.30 2.11 -19.22
C VAL A 11 50.63 2.52 -17.90
N SER A 12 50.90 3.73 -17.40
CA SER A 12 50.26 4.23 -16.16
C SER A 12 48.79 4.64 -16.33
N ILE A 13 48.32 4.92 -17.56
CA ILE A 13 46.90 5.19 -17.84
C ILE A 13 46.06 3.89 -17.84
N LEU A 14 46.69 2.73 -18.04
CA LEU A 14 46.01 1.43 -18.07
C LEU A 14 45.82 0.78 -16.69
N ILE A 15 46.37 1.36 -15.62
CA ILE A 15 46.30 0.81 -14.24
C ILE A 15 45.24 1.53 -13.38
N SER A 16 44.50 2.50 -13.92
CA SER A 16 43.33 3.06 -13.23
C SER A 16 42.12 2.13 -13.36
N CYS A 17 42.23 0.96 -12.73
CA CYS A 17 41.13 0.05 -12.52
C CYS A 17 40.34 0.57 -11.32
N ASN A 18 39.35 1.42 -11.60
CA ASN A 18 38.40 1.88 -10.62
C ASN A 18 37.54 0.68 -10.21
N SER A 19 37.83 0.06 -9.07
CA SER A 19 36.94 -0.91 -8.42
C SER A 19 35.75 -0.15 -7.83
N GLY A 20 34.93 0.41 -8.72
CA GLY A 20 33.58 0.82 -8.37
C GLY A 20 32.76 -0.45 -8.18
N ASP A 21 32.11 -0.57 -7.02
CA ASP A 21 31.08 -1.59 -6.77
C ASP A 21 30.13 -1.62 -7.97
N GLN A 22 30.24 -2.66 -8.80
CA GLN A 22 29.25 -2.90 -9.83
C GLN A 22 27.96 -3.31 -9.12
N LYS A 23 27.12 -2.32 -8.79
CA LYS A 23 25.74 -2.56 -8.40
C LYS A 23 25.12 -3.42 -9.49
N LYS A 24 24.85 -4.69 -9.18
CA LYS A 24 24.09 -5.60 -10.03
C LYS A 24 22.77 -4.90 -10.36
N THR A 25 22.59 -4.49 -11.61
CA THR A 25 21.31 -3.95 -12.07
C THR A 25 20.32 -5.11 -12.15
N LEU A 26 19.44 -5.20 -11.16
CA LEU A 26 18.38 -6.20 -11.16
C LEU A 26 17.27 -5.79 -12.11
N LYS A 27 16.63 -6.78 -12.73
CA LYS A 27 15.42 -6.56 -13.53
C LYS A 27 14.25 -6.14 -12.64
N GLN A 28 13.24 -5.50 -13.22
CA GLN A 28 12.02 -5.17 -12.49
C GLN A 28 11.26 -6.45 -12.10
N ALA A 29 10.80 -6.52 -10.85
CA ALA A 29 9.97 -7.63 -10.40
C ALA A 29 8.61 -7.66 -11.11
N ASN A 30 8.13 -8.86 -11.42
CA ASN A 30 6.83 -9.12 -12.03
C ASN A 30 5.77 -9.54 -10.99
N GLY A 31 4.54 -9.73 -11.45
CA GLY A 31 3.40 -10.08 -10.58
C GLY A 31 2.44 -8.89 -10.37
N ARG A 32 1.16 -9.24 -10.20
CA ARG A 32 0.11 -8.26 -9.87
C ARG A 32 0.35 -7.73 -8.45
N ILE A 33 -0.13 -6.53 -8.16
CA ILE A 33 -0.21 -6.07 -6.77
C ILE A 33 -1.14 -7.01 -5.99
N ASN A 34 -0.91 -7.14 -4.69
CA ASN A 34 -1.68 -8.04 -3.84
C ASN A 34 -1.65 -9.49 -4.38
N SER A 35 -0.53 -9.95 -4.93
CA SER A 35 -0.35 -11.34 -5.31
C SER A 35 0.87 -11.96 -4.62
N VAL A 36 0.77 -13.23 -4.26
CA VAL A 36 1.82 -14.01 -3.61
C VAL A 36 2.00 -15.33 -4.35
N LEU A 37 3.24 -15.66 -4.67
CA LEU A 37 3.62 -16.99 -5.15
C LEU A 37 4.05 -17.86 -3.97
N ILE A 38 3.32 -18.95 -3.73
CA ILE A 38 3.66 -19.95 -2.74
C ILE A 38 4.53 -21.03 -3.41
N VAL A 39 5.70 -21.30 -2.85
CA VAL A 39 6.62 -22.34 -3.29
C VAL A 39 6.63 -23.42 -2.21
N MET A 40 5.90 -24.51 -2.45
CA MET A 40 5.78 -25.62 -1.51
C MET A 40 5.34 -26.91 -2.22
N GLN A 41 5.57 -28.06 -1.60
CA GLN A 41 5.16 -29.35 -2.16
C GLN A 41 3.63 -29.44 -2.29
N ASN A 42 3.14 -30.09 -3.35
CA ASN A 42 1.70 -30.20 -3.62
C ASN A 42 0.94 -30.89 -2.49
N SER A 43 1.56 -31.89 -1.85
CA SER A 43 0.99 -32.58 -0.70
C SER A 43 0.79 -31.67 0.50
N ASP A 44 1.73 -30.75 0.74
CA ASP A 44 1.67 -29.82 1.87
C ASP A 44 0.67 -28.70 1.58
N TRP A 45 0.56 -28.25 0.33
CA TRP A 45 -0.44 -27.27 -0.11
C TRP A 45 -1.88 -27.79 -0.03
N GLN A 46 -2.09 -29.07 -0.34
CA GLN A 46 -3.41 -29.73 -0.23
C GLN A 46 -3.74 -30.17 1.20
N GLY A 47 -2.75 -30.19 2.09
CA GLY A 47 -2.90 -30.58 3.49
C GLY A 47 -3.03 -29.40 4.46
N LYS A 48 -2.88 -29.71 5.75
CA LYS A 48 -3.06 -28.77 6.87
C LYS A 48 -2.17 -27.53 6.82
N ILE A 49 -0.95 -27.65 6.29
CA ILE A 49 -0.03 -26.51 6.15
C ILE A 49 -0.60 -25.50 5.14
N GLY A 50 -1.08 -25.98 4.00
CA GLY A 50 -1.73 -25.14 3.00
C GLY A 50 -3.05 -24.53 3.50
N ASP A 51 -3.82 -25.25 4.32
CA ASP A 51 -5.02 -24.71 4.96
C ASP A 51 -4.67 -23.54 5.90
N GLU A 52 -3.64 -23.70 6.73
CA GLU A 52 -3.16 -22.62 7.61
C GLU A 52 -2.70 -21.40 6.82
N LEU A 53 -1.92 -21.60 5.76
CA LEU A 53 -1.51 -20.51 4.88
C LEU A 53 -2.71 -19.78 4.29
N ARG A 54 -3.71 -20.52 3.78
CA ARG A 54 -4.93 -19.94 3.20
C ARG A 54 -5.71 -19.10 4.22
N ASN A 55 -5.78 -19.52 5.48
CA ASN A 55 -6.45 -18.74 6.54
C ASN A 55 -5.84 -17.34 6.70
N ILE A 56 -4.52 -17.23 6.54
CA ILE A 56 -3.81 -15.95 6.68
C ILE A 56 -3.88 -15.16 5.36
N ILE A 57 -3.44 -15.73 4.25
CA ILE A 57 -3.27 -14.99 2.98
C ILE A 57 -4.59 -14.69 2.27
N ALA A 58 -5.63 -15.48 2.51
CA ALA A 58 -6.95 -15.29 1.91
C ALA A 58 -7.93 -14.55 2.83
N GLU A 59 -7.48 -14.08 4.00
CA GLU A 59 -8.31 -13.29 4.91
C GLU A 59 -8.94 -12.10 4.16
N PRO A 60 -10.25 -11.84 4.32
CA PRO A 60 -10.90 -10.73 3.64
C PRO A 60 -10.35 -9.37 4.08
N VAL A 61 -10.23 -8.44 3.12
CA VAL A 61 -9.87 -7.05 3.45
C VAL A 61 -11.02 -6.34 4.15
N LEU A 62 -10.72 -5.77 5.31
CA LEU A 62 -11.67 -4.99 6.11
C LEU A 62 -12.18 -3.74 5.37
N GLY A 63 -13.45 -3.42 5.61
CA GLY A 63 -14.11 -2.21 5.06
C GLY A 63 -14.63 -2.35 3.62
N LEU A 64 -14.43 -3.50 2.96
CA LEU A 64 -15.01 -3.73 1.64
C LEU A 64 -16.51 -4.11 1.72
N PRO A 65 -17.34 -3.68 0.75
CA PRO A 65 -18.75 -4.10 0.65
C PRO A 65 -18.94 -5.60 0.50
N GLN A 66 -18.03 -6.26 -0.21
CA GLN A 66 -18.03 -7.70 -0.43
C GLN A 66 -16.68 -8.27 0.04
N PRO A 67 -16.65 -9.47 0.63
CA PRO A 67 -15.40 -10.11 1.02
C PRO A 67 -14.48 -10.31 -0.18
N GLU A 68 -13.27 -9.74 -0.13
CA GLU A 68 -12.23 -9.96 -1.13
C GLU A 68 -10.94 -10.35 -0.40
N ALA A 69 -10.34 -11.48 -0.79
CA ALA A 69 -9.10 -11.98 -0.21
C ALA A 69 -7.97 -10.96 -0.32
N GLN A 70 -7.22 -10.76 0.76
CA GLN A 70 -6.14 -9.77 0.80
C GLN A 70 -5.01 -10.04 -0.20
N PHE A 71 -4.80 -11.31 -0.59
CA PHE A 71 -3.90 -11.68 -1.67
C PHE A 71 -4.56 -12.63 -2.68
N GLU A 72 -4.22 -12.47 -3.96
CA GLU A 72 -4.30 -13.52 -4.97
C GLU A 72 -3.13 -14.49 -4.79
N VAL A 73 -3.42 -15.79 -4.85
CA VAL A 73 -2.43 -16.83 -4.54
C VAL A 73 -2.20 -17.70 -5.76
N SER A 74 -0.93 -17.87 -6.13
CA SER A 74 -0.49 -18.93 -7.04
C SER A 74 0.43 -19.88 -6.28
N GLN A 75 0.41 -21.18 -6.58
CA GLN A 75 1.31 -22.14 -5.98
C GLN A 75 2.11 -22.89 -7.04
N VAL A 76 3.37 -23.19 -6.72
CA VAL A 76 4.23 -24.08 -7.50
C VAL A 76 5.00 -25.04 -6.59
N PRO A 77 5.27 -26.28 -7.02
CA PRO A 77 6.23 -27.16 -6.35
C PRO A 77 7.63 -26.56 -6.28
N VAL A 78 8.42 -26.98 -5.28
CA VAL A 78 9.77 -26.46 -5.04
C VAL A 78 10.68 -26.69 -6.25
N GLU A 79 10.61 -27.88 -6.84
CA GLU A 79 11.32 -28.28 -8.05
C GLU A 79 10.95 -27.44 -9.28
N ASN A 80 9.77 -26.83 -9.28
CA ASN A 80 9.27 -25.98 -10.37
C ASN A 80 9.57 -24.50 -10.15
N PHE A 81 10.22 -24.11 -9.04
CA PHE A 81 10.64 -22.74 -8.78
C PHE A 81 11.88 -22.33 -9.60
N GLY A 82 11.67 -22.28 -10.92
CA GLY A 82 12.69 -21.96 -11.93
C GLY A 82 12.74 -20.47 -12.30
N SER A 83 13.50 -20.19 -13.37
CA SER A 83 13.75 -18.83 -13.89
C SER A 83 12.49 -18.02 -14.21
N MET A 84 11.39 -18.70 -14.58
CA MET A 84 10.09 -18.09 -14.88
C MET A 84 9.48 -17.40 -13.64
N PHE A 85 9.60 -18.02 -12.46
CA PHE A 85 8.97 -17.57 -11.23
C PHE A 85 9.89 -16.72 -10.34
N ARG A 86 11.20 -16.86 -10.51
CA ARG A 86 12.20 -16.13 -9.70
C ARG A 86 12.02 -14.62 -9.73
N ALA A 87 11.41 -14.03 -10.76
CA ALA A 87 11.18 -12.59 -10.83
C ALA A 87 9.92 -12.10 -10.10
N THR A 88 9.13 -12.98 -9.50
CA THR A 88 7.88 -12.62 -8.82
C THR A 88 8.15 -11.78 -7.58
N ARG A 89 7.41 -10.68 -7.44
CA ARG A 89 7.61 -9.68 -6.40
C ARG A 89 7.50 -10.25 -4.99
N ASN A 90 6.46 -11.03 -4.71
CA ASN A 90 6.22 -11.62 -3.40
C ASN A 90 6.27 -13.14 -3.53
N VAL A 91 7.22 -13.77 -2.86
CA VAL A 91 7.38 -15.22 -2.86
C VAL A 91 7.42 -15.70 -1.41
N LEU A 92 6.61 -16.71 -1.09
CA LEU A 92 6.64 -17.42 0.19
C LEU A 92 7.07 -18.86 -0.07
N ILE A 93 8.28 -19.20 0.37
CA ILE A 93 8.83 -20.55 0.28
C ILE A 93 8.53 -21.25 1.60
N VAL A 94 7.87 -22.41 1.55
CA VAL A 94 7.55 -23.23 2.72
C VAL A 94 8.08 -24.63 2.48
N THR A 95 9.03 -25.06 3.32
CA THR A 95 9.74 -26.32 3.12
C THR A 95 10.06 -27.02 4.44
N LYS A 96 10.27 -28.33 4.39
CA LYS A 96 10.82 -29.09 5.51
C LYS A 96 12.35 -29.00 5.53
N GLY A 97 12.94 -29.08 6.71
CA GLY A 97 14.39 -29.09 6.90
C GLY A 97 14.81 -29.57 8.29
N ASP A 98 16.10 -29.45 8.60
CA ASP A 98 16.67 -29.94 9.86
C ASP A 98 16.45 -28.98 11.04
N GLU A 99 16.02 -27.75 10.78
CA GLU A 99 15.76 -26.70 11.76
C GLU A 99 14.47 -25.92 11.47
N ASN A 100 13.92 -25.31 12.51
CA ASN A 100 12.82 -24.35 12.36
C ASN A 100 13.43 -22.97 12.11
N SER A 101 13.01 -22.30 11.05
CA SER A 101 13.54 -20.98 10.73
C SER A 101 12.57 -20.12 9.93
N PHE A 102 12.65 -18.81 10.17
CA PHE A 102 11.98 -17.78 9.41
C PHE A 102 13.03 -16.81 8.88
N SER A 103 13.01 -16.54 7.58
CA SER A 103 13.95 -15.58 6.97
C SER A 103 13.28 -14.74 5.89
N GLU A 104 13.75 -13.50 5.75
CA GLU A 104 13.30 -12.57 4.74
C GLU A 104 14.51 -12.13 3.92
N THR A 105 14.41 -12.26 2.60
CA THR A 105 15.41 -11.76 1.67
C THR A 105 14.76 -10.79 0.70
N SER A 106 15.52 -9.79 0.26
CA SER A 106 15.07 -8.76 -0.65
C SER A 106 15.91 -8.76 -1.90
N ASP A 107 15.28 -8.45 -3.04
CA ASP A 107 15.96 -8.15 -4.29
C ASP A 107 16.98 -9.23 -4.73
N VAL A 108 16.63 -10.51 -4.55
CA VAL A 108 17.49 -11.64 -4.90
C VAL A 108 17.59 -11.80 -6.43
N TYR A 109 16.47 -11.67 -7.12
CA TYR A 109 16.37 -11.89 -8.57
C TYR A 109 15.80 -10.70 -9.35
N ALA A 110 15.05 -9.82 -8.68
CA ALA A 110 14.38 -8.68 -9.27
C ALA A 110 14.09 -7.60 -8.22
N GLU A 111 13.78 -6.36 -8.60
CA GLU A 111 13.53 -5.24 -7.67
C GLU A 111 12.22 -4.48 -7.99
N PRO A 112 11.41 -4.07 -6.99
CA PRO A 112 11.48 -4.52 -5.59
C PRO A 112 10.97 -5.96 -5.47
N GLN A 113 11.61 -6.80 -4.65
CA GLN A 113 11.19 -8.17 -4.39
C GLN A 113 11.34 -8.53 -2.92
N LYS A 114 10.40 -9.32 -2.40
CA LYS A 114 10.46 -9.97 -1.09
C LYS A 114 10.27 -11.47 -1.24
N ILE A 115 11.21 -12.22 -0.68
CA ILE A 115 11.14 -13.67 -0.56
C ILE A 115 11.19 -14.00 0.92
N ILE A 116 10.13 -14.60 1.42
CA ILE A 116 10.06 -15.14 2.78
C ILE A 116 10.26 -16.64 2.68
N THR A 117 11.13 -17.19 3.51
CA THR A 117 11.34 -18.64 3.63
C THR A 117 11.01 -19.09 5.03
N ILE A 118 10.11 -20.06 5.13
CA ILE A 118 9.72 -20.74 6.37
C ILE A 118 10.18 -22.20 6.26
N THR A 119 11.00 -22.62 7.22
CA THR A 119 11.45 -24.00 7.35
C THR A 119 10.96 -24.58 8.66
N GLY A 120 10.52 -25.82 8.66
CA GLY A 120 10.15 -26.55 9.88
C GLY A 120 10.56 -28.02 9.81
N LYS A 121 10.85 -28.61 10.96
CA LYS A 121 11.22 -30.04 11.06
C LYS A 121 10.03 -30.96 10.80
N THR A 122 8.86 -30.56 11.31
CA THR A 122 7.60 -31.30 11.19
C THR A 122 6.50 -30.44 10.57
N ASN A 123 5.35 -31.05 10.26
CA ASN A 123 4.20 -30.30 9.79
C ASN A 123 3.67 -29.35 10.86
N GLU A 124 3.70 -29.79 12.11
CA GLU A 124 3.26 -29.04 13.28
C GLU A 124 4.17 -27.82 13.52
N ASP A 125 5.49 -28.00 13.38
CA ASP A 125 6.45 -26.88 13.44
C ASP A 125 6.17 -25.84 12.36
N LEU A 126 5.93 -26.27 11.11
CA LEU A 126 5.60 -25.36 10.02
C LEU A 126 4.33 -24.54 10.28
N ILE A 127 3.28 -25.19 10.79
CA ILE A 127 2.02 -24.52 11.14
C ILE A 127 2.27 -23.48 12.25
N ALA A 128 3.05 -23.84 13.28
CA ALA A 128 3.38 -22.93 14.37
C ALA A 128 4.17 -21.70 13.88
N GLU A 129 5.17 -21.90 13.01
CA GLU A 129 5.94 -20.81 12.40
C GLU A 129 5.05 -19.89 11.54
N ILE A 130 4.16 -20.46 10.72
CA ILE A 130 3.21 -19.71 9.90
C ILE A 130 2.30 -18.84 10.78
N GLN A 131 1.77 -19.38 11.87
CA GLN A 131 0.93 -18.66 12.81
C GLN A 131 1.68 -17.53 13.52
N GLN A 132 2.86 -17.86 14.04
CA GLN A 132 3.74 -16.92 14.76
C GLN A 132 4.09 -15.70 13.89
N TYR A 133 4.39 -15.92 12.60
CA TYR A 133 4.84 -14.86 11.70
C TYR A 133 3.75 -14.34 10.74
N SER A 134 2.49 -14.73 10.91
CA SER A 134 1.35 -14.35 10.07
C SER A 134 1.30 -12.85 9.73
N GLN A 135 1.31 -11.99 10.74
CA GLN A 135 1.28 -10.53 10.58
C GLN A 135 2.54 -9.98 9.90
N LYS A 136 3.69 -10.61 10.15
CA LYS A 136 4.96 -10.23 9.52
C LYS A 136 4.95 -10.56 8.02
N ILE A 137 4.44 -11.74 7.65
CA ILE A 137 4.30 -12.17 6.25
C ILE A 137 3.43 -11.18 5.48
N ILE A 138 2.25 -10.87 6.03
CA ILE A 138 1.30 -9.93 5.41
C ILE A 138 1.95 -8.56 5.24
N SER A 139 2.49 -7.98 6.31
CA SER A 139 3.06 -6.63 6.28
C SER A 139 4.28 -6.53 5.35
N THR A 140 5.13 -7.56 5.27
CA THR A 140 6.28 -7.58 4.35
C THR A 140 5.85 -7.57 2.89
N PHE A 141 4.87 -8.38 2.49
CA PHE A 141 4.38 -8.41 1.10
C PHE A 141 3.58 -7.15 0.73
N LYS A 142 2.68 -6.68 1.61
CA LYS A 142 1.96 -5.41 1.39
C LYS A 142 2.94 -4.24 1.28
N GLY A 143 3.98 -4.20 2.10
CA GLY A 143 5.03 -3.18 2.03
C GLY A 143 5.76 -3.18 0.69
N ALA A 144 6.13 -4.36 0.17
CA ALA A 144 6.77 -4.48 -1.14
C ALA A 144 5.85 -4.00 -2.28
N ASP A 145 4.56 -4.34 -2.21
CA ASP A 145 3.57 -3.87 -3.15
C ASP A 145 3.36 -2.36 -3.09
N ILE A 146 3.30 -1.74 -1.89
CA ILE A 146 3.23 -0.29 -1.72
C ILE A 146 4.43 0.38 -2.39
N VAL A 147 5.65 -0.11 -2.13
CA VAL A 147 6.87 0.44 -2.75
C VAL A 147 6.80 0.33 -4.27
N SER A 148 6.31 -0.79 -4.81
CA SER A 148 6.16 -0.98 -6.24
C SER A 148 5.13 -0.02 -6.87
N VAL A 149 3.97 0.14 -6.23
CA VAL A 149 2.93 1.07 -6.66
C VAL A 149 3.44 2.50 -6.60
N GLN A 150 4.06 2.90 -5.50
CA GLN A 150 4.65 4.22 -5.34
C GLN A 150 5.74 4.45 -6.41
N LYS A 151 6.66 3.52 -6.64
CA LYS A 151 7.68 3.64 -7.71
C LYS A 151 7.06 3.94 -9.08
N ASN A 152 5.86 3.41 -9.37
CA ASN A 152 5.13 3.73 -10.59
C ASN A 152 4.43 5.09 -10.55
N ILE A 153 3.77 5.44 -9.44
CA ILE A 153 3.09 6.74 -9.25
C ILE A 153 4.09 7.91 -9.29
N LEU A 154 5.27 7.70 -8.72
CA LEU A 154 6.37 8.68 -8.70
C LEU A 154 6.92 9.02 -10.09
N LYS A 155 6.59 8.25 -11.13
CA LYS A 155 7.00 8.55 -12.50
C LYS A 155 6.26 9.76 -13.06
N ASN A 156 4.98 9.94 -12.71
CA ASN A 156 4.18 11.04 -13.21
C ASN A 156 3.05 11.43 -12.24
N TYR A 157 3.30 12.48 -11.46
CA TYR A 157 2.38 13.03 -10.47
C TYR A 157 2.28 14.54 -10.60
N TRP A 158 1.21 15.13 -10.08
CA TRP A 158 1.07 16.58 -9.98
C TRP A 158 2.16 17.13 -9.07
N ASP A 159 2.82 18.22 -9.47
CA ASP A 159 3.74 18.93 -8.59
C ASP A 159 2.97 19.41 -7.34
N PRO A 160 3.28 18.89 -6.13
CA PRO A 160 2.51 19.21 -4.93
C PRO A 160 2.59 20.70 -4.56
N THR A 161 3.63 21.41 -4.99
CA THR A 161 3.78 22.85 -4.73
C THR A 161 2.75 23.71 -5.46
N ASN A 162 2.14 23.17 -6.53
CA ASN A 162 1.08 23.81 -7.30
C ASN A 162 -0.33 23.49 -6.77
N ILE A 163 -0.45 22.68 -5.72
CA ILE A 163 -1.73 22.36 -5.07
C ILE A 163 -1.93 23.36 -3.92
N LYS A 164 -2.96 24.21 -4.04
CA LYS A 164 -3.22 25.35 -3.17
C LYS A 164 -3.40 24.91 -1.72
N THR A 165 -4.19 23.86 -1.48
CA THR A 165 -4.41 23.31 -0.13
C THR A 165 -3.11 22.83 0.52
N PHE A 166 -2.26 22.13 -0.22
CA PHE A 166 -0.97 21.66 0.29
C PHE A 166 -0.05 22.82 0.66
N LYS A 167 0.08 23.81 -0.22
CA LYS A 167 0.85 25.03 0.05
C LYS A 167 0.33 25.81 1.28
N ASN A 168 -0.99 25.96 1.39
CA ASN A 168 -1.60 26.72 2.48
C ASN A 168 -1.50 26.00 3.82
N LYS A 169 -1.49 24.67 3.82
CA LYS A 169 -1.54 23.86 5.02
C LYS A 169 -0.18 23.25 5.39
N GLY A 170 0.86 23.30 4.56
CA GLY A 170 2.20 22.83 4.95
C GLY A 170 2.29 21.29 5.06
N TYR A 171 1.66 20.59 4.12
CA TYR A 171 1.80 19.14 3.95
C TYR A 171 1.51 18.78 2.49
N SER A 172 1.92 17.60 2.05
CA SER A 172 1.74 17.18 0.66
C SER A 172 1.53 15.68 0.48
N LEU A 173 0.85 15.33 -0.63
CA LEU A 173 0.74 13.98 -1.19
C LEU A 173 1.24 13.99 -2.63
N LYS A 174 1.71 12.83 -3.10
CA LYS A 174 2.05 12.65 -4.52
C LYS A 174 0.87 12.03 -5.28
N ILE A 175 0.05 12.92 -5.84
CA ILE A 175 -1.17 12.54 -6.56
C ILE A 175 -0.84 12.26 -8.04
N PRO A 176 -1.07 11.04 -8.57
CA PRO A 176 -0.79 10.73 -9.96
C PRO A 176 -1.60 11.59 -10.94
N GLN A 177 -1.04 11.98 -12.08
CA GLN A 177 -1.72 12.87 -13.05
C GLN A 177 -2.99 12.29 -13.70
N LYS A 178 -3.22 10.97 -13.58
CA LYS A 178 -4.47 10.33 -14.01
C LYS A 178 -5.66 10.73 -13.13
N TYR A 179 -5.40 11.11 -11.88
CA TYR A 179 -6.40 11.75 -11.04
C TYR A 179 -6.48 13.22 -11.45
N LYS A 180 -7.67 13.69 -11.84
CA LYS A 180 -7.93 15.06 -12.25
C LYS A 180 -8.51 15.86 -11.10
N LYS A 181 -8.11 17.12 -10.98
CA LYS A 181 -8.61 18.02 -9.95
C LYS A 181 -10.10 18.25 -10.13
N VAL A 182 -10.86 18.08 -9.06
CA VAL A 182 -12.28 18.43 -8.97
C VAL A 182 -12.42 19.75 -8.19
N GLU A 183 -11.75 19.87 -7.05
CA GLU A 183 -11.80 21.05 -6.18
C GLU A 183 -10.44 21.27 -5.49
N ASP A 184 -10.06 22.54 -5.29
CA ASP A 184 -8.90 22.94 -4.49
C ASP A 184 -9.06 24.39 -4.03
N ASN A 185 -9.74 24.56 -2.91
CA ASN A 185 -10.06 25.90 -2.40
C ASN A 185 -9.03 26.44 -1.39
N GLY A 186 -8.07 25.62 -0.97
CA GLY A 186 -7.04 25.97 0.02
C GLY A 186 -7.30 25.39 1.42
N ASP A 187 -8.52 24.94 1.69
CA ASP A 187 -8.92 24.22 2.91
C ASP A 187 -9.25 22.75 2.65
N PHE A 188 -9.72 22.46 1.44
CA PHE A 188 -10.11 21.15 0.95
C PHE A 188 -9.60 20.97 -0.48
N VAL A 189 -9.02 19.80 -0.74
CA VAL A 189 -8.61 19.37 -2.07
C VAL A 189 -9.21 18.03 -2.42
N TRP A 190 -9.68 17.90 -3.66
CA TRP A 190 -10.29 16.70 -4.21
C TRP A 190 -9.79 16.42 -5.62
N TYR A 191 -9.30 15.22 -5.81
CA TYR A 191 -8.91 14.65 -7.09
C TYR A 191 -9.68 13.37 -7.40
N ARG A 192 -10.06 13.19 -8.66
CA ARG A 192 -10.85 12.06 -9.17
C ARG A 192 -10.13 11.33 -10.28
N TYR A 193 -10.07 10.01 -10.21
CA TYR A 193 -9.71 9.18 -11.34
C TYR A 193 -10.94 8.46 -11.89
N HIS A 194 -11.32 8.78 -13.13
CA HIS A 194 -12.38 8.09 -13.86
C HIS A 194 -11.91 6.72 -14.34
N LEU A 195 -12.65 5.69 -13.96
CA LEU A 195 -12.50 4.32 -14.40
C LEU A 195 -13.53 4.01 -15.50
N ASN A 196 -13.38 2.86 -16.16
CA ASN A 196 -14.34 2.41 -17.17
C ASN A 196 -15.73 2.17 -16.58
N GLY A 197 -16.78 2.37 -17.37
CA GLY A 197 -18.16 2.05 -16.98
C GLY A 197 -18.78 3.04 -15.97
N GLY A 198 -18.29 4.28 -15.91
CA GLY A 198 -18.81 5.29 -14.97
C GLY A 198 -18.29 5.15 -13.54
N ASN A 199 -17.34 4.25 -13.31
CA ASN A 199 -16.71 4.04 -12.02
C ASN A 199 -15.68 5.15 -11.72
N SER A 200 -15.35 5.37 -10.46
CA SER A 200 -14.32 6.33 -10.05
C SER A 200 -13.59 5.94 -8.78
N MET A 201 -12.37 6.45 -8.65
CA MET A 201 -11.67 6.57 -7.37
C MET A 201 -11.55 8.05 -7.04
N GLU A 202 -11.82 8.39 -5.79
CA GLU A 202 -11.73 9.75 -5.27
C GLU A 202 -10.62 9.81 -4.22
N LEU A 203 -9.87 10.91 -4.21
CA LEU A 203 -8.85 11.21 -3.22
C LEU A 203 -9.08 12.62 -2.68
N PHE A 204 -9.22 12.73 -1.37
CA PHE A 204 -9.47 13.97 -0.65
C PHE A 204 -8.34 14.25 0.35
N SER A 205 -8.14 15.52 0.65
CA SER A 205 -7.41 15.91 1.84
C SER A 205 -7.88 17.25 2.40
N TYR A 206 -7.84 17.35 3.73
CA TYR A 206 -8.28 18.52 4.49
C TYR A 206 -7.68 18.49 5.89
N THR A 207 -7.92 19.56 6.65
CA THR A 207 -7.51 19.67 8.05
C THR A 207 -8.70 19.96 8.97
N ILE A 208 -8.71 19.37 10.16
CA ILE A 208 -9.69 19.63 11.22
C ILE A 208 -8.95 20.22 12.43
N PRO A 209 -9.43 21.30 13.07
CA PRO A 209 -8.81 21.80 14.31
C PRO A 209 -8.93 20.76 15.43
N ILE A 210 -7.88 20.62 16.24
CA ILE A 210 -7.97 19.87 17.50
C ILE A 210 -8.65 20.76 18.52
N THR A 211 -9.82 20.34 18.99
CA THR A 211 -10.65 21.08 19.95
C THR A 211 -10.86 20.32 21.25
N SER A 212 -10.57 19.02 21.26
CA SER A 212 -10.79 18.11 22.38
C SER A 212 -9.82 16.94 22.37
N GLU A 213 -9.70 16.26 23.52
CA GLU A 213 -8.96 14.99 23.62
C GLU A 213 -9.54 13.91 22.70
N ASP A 214 -10.85 13.98 22.42
CA ASP A 214 -11.55 13.08 21.49
C ASP A 214 -11.04 13.18 20.05
N ASP A 215 -10.54 14.36 19.63
CA ASP A 215 -9.90 14.53 18.32
C ASP A 215 -8.52 13.85 18.29
N ILE A 216 -7.80 13.86 19.42
CA ILE A 216 -6.47 13.25 19.58
C ILE A 216 -6.57 11.71 19.69
N ASN A 217 -7.67 11.22 20.27
CA ASN A 217 -7.91 9.79 20.49
C ASN A 217 -8.71 9.12 19.36
N GLY A 218 -9.12 9.87 18.35
CA GLY A 218 -9.83 9.33 17.18
C GLY A 218 -11.33 9.13 17.37
N ASN A 219 -11.90 9.55 18.51
CA ASN A 219 -13.32 9.38 18.83
C ASN A 219 -14.23 10.22 17.92
N ASN A 220 -13.73 11.34 17.38
CA ASN A 220 -14.49 12.22 16.49
C ASN A 220 -14.33 11.92 14.98
N ILE A 221 -13.64 10.84 14.58
CA ILE A 221 -13.32 10.58 13.16
C ILE A 221 -14.57 10.58 12.28
N VAL A 222 -15.60 9.80 12.63
CA VAL A 222 -16.84 9.68 11.82
C VAL A 222 -17.58 11.01 11.76
N LYS A 223 -17.78 11.66 12.91
CA LYS A 223 -18.43 12.98 13.02
C LYS A 223 -17.74 14.03 12.15
N ASN A 224 -16.41 14.09 12.20
CA ASN A 224 -15.62 15.06 11.44
C ASN A 224 -15.70 14.76 9.94
N ARG A 225 -15.60 13.48 9.55
CA ARG A 225 -15.75 13.03 8.16
C ARG A 225 -17.11 13.41 7.57
N ASP A 226 -18.20 13.14 8.28
CA ASP A 226 -19.55 13.42 7.79
C ASP A 226 -19.83 14.92 7.68
N SER A 227 -19.25 15.73 8.58
CA SER A 227 -19.29 17.19 8.47
C SER A 227 -18.61 17.70 7.20
N ILE A 228 -17.46 17.12 6.83
CA ILE A 228 -16.75 17.44 5.59
C ILE A 228 -17.50 16.95 4.36
N GLY A 229 -18.06 15.74 4.41
CA GLY A 229 -18.91 15.19 3.34
C GLY A 229 -20.10 16.09 3.05
N LYS A 230 -20.82 16.53 4.10
CA LYS A 230 -21.93 17.48 3.98
C LYS A 230 -21.50 18.81 3.36
N LYS A 231 -20.34 19.33 3.73
CA LYS A 231 -19.86 20.64 3.29
C LYS A 231 -19.34 20.64 1.85
N TYR A 232 -18.64 19.59 1.43
CA TYR A 232 -17.86 19.60 0.19
C TYR A 232 -18.28 18.56 -0.86
N ILE A 233 -19.08 17.56 -0.48
CA ILE A 233 -19.44 16.44 -1.37
C ILE A 233 -20.97 16.30 -1.40
N PRO A 234 -21.67 17.23 -2.07
CA PRO A 234 -23.12 17.16 -2.24
C PRO A 234 -23.49 15.97 -3.14
N GLY A 235 -24.65 15.38 -2.87
CA GLY A 235 -25.27 14.37 -3.71
C GLY A 235 -26.05 14.99 -4.87
N GLN A 236 -26.79 14.13 -5.58
CA GLN A 236 -27.49 14.51 -6.82
C GLN A 236 -28.85 15.17 -6.58
N ILE A 237 -29.41 15.04 -5.37
CA ILE A 237 -30.72 15.58 -4.98
C ILE A 237 -30.58 16.54 -3.79
N GLU A 238 -31.60 17.35 -3.55
CA GLU A 238 -31.67 18.24 -2.40
C GLU A 238 -31.44 17.48 -1.08
N ASP A 239 -30.67 18.06 -0.16
CA ASP A 239 -30.27 17.48 1.12
C ASP A 239 -29.56 16.11 1.08
N SER A 240 -29.10 15.67 -0.09
CA SER A 240 -28.21 14.51 -0.22
C SER A 240 -26.74 14.92 -0.16
N TYR A 241 -25.91 14.16 0.54
CA TYR A 241 -24.47 14.38 0.67
C TYR A 241 -23.77 13.09 1.12
N MET A 242 -22.46 13.03 0.93
CA MET A 242 -21.66 11.88 1.38
C MET A 242 -21.63 11.78 2.90
N ILE A 243 -21.88 10.59 3.42
CA ILE A 243 -21.72 10.21 4.83
C ILE A 243 -20.97 8.88 4.94
N THR A 244 -20.55 8.52 6.14
CA THR A 244 -20.20 7.14 6.49
C THR A 244 -21.49 6.32 6.56
N GLU A 245 -21.46 5.10 6.02
CA GLU A 245 -22.64 4.22 6.03
C GLU A 245 -23.13 3.98 7.46
N GLU A 246 -24.37 4.35 7.76
CA GLU A 246 -24.91 4.31 9.13
C GLU A 246 -25.10 2.87 9.64
N ALA A 247 -25.24 1.92 8.73
CA ALA A 247 -25.49 0.51 9.06
C ALA A 247 -24.27 -0.21 9.65
N TYR A 248 -23.04 0.34 9.50
CA TYR A 248 -21.81 -0.31 9.93
C TYR A 248 -20.80 0.66 10.54
N THR A 249 -20.33 0.34 11.74
CA THR A 249 -19.23 1.08 12.38
C THR A 249 -17.92 0.80 11.64
N PRO A 250 -17.19 1.83 11.19
CA PRO A 250 -15.87 1.66 10.59
C PRO A 250 -14.87 1.03 11.56
N HIS A 251 -13.89 0.30 11.01
CA HIS A 251 -12.75 -0.18 11.78
C HIS A 251 -11.70 0.93 11.89
N VAL A 252 -11.27 1.22 13.11
CA VAL A 252 -10.26 2.25 13.41
C VAL A 252 -9.07 1.59 14.07
N PHE A 253 -7.88 1.82 13.51
CA PHE A 253 -6.61 1.31 14.02
C PHE A 253 -5.66 2.47 14.31
N GLU A 254 -5.06 2.48 15.50
CA GLU A 254 -3.93 3.38 15.78
C GLU A 254 -2.71 2.90 14.99
N VAL A 255 -2.12 3.81 14.22
CA VAL A 255 -0.96 3.56 13.36
C VAL A 255 0.02 4.72 13.44
N GLU A 256 1.20 4.55 12.85
CA GLU A 256 2.11 5.65 12.59
C GLU A 256 2.10 5.99 11.09
N LEU A 257 1.93 7.28 10.76
CA LEU A 257 2.07 7.76 9.39
C LEU A 257 2.89 9.05 9.38
N ALA A 258 3.88 9.11 8.49
CA ALA A 258 4.81 10.24 8.38
C ALA A 258 5.48 10.61 9.72
N GLY A 259 5.82 9.61 10.55
CA GLY A 259 6.47 9.80 11.85
C GLY A 259 5.57 10.40 12.94
N LYS A 260 4.26 10.42 12.72
CA LYS A 260 3.26 10.97 13.65
C LYS A 260 2.23 9.91 13.99
N LYS A 261 1.66 9.98 15.19
CA LYS A 261 0.46 9.22 15.59
C LYS A 261 -0.66 9.49 14.58
N ALA A 262 -1.30 8.44 14.11
CA ALA A 262 -2.40 8.53 13.17
C ALA A 262 -3.44 7.44 13.44
N PHE A 263 -4.62 7.60 12.84
CA PHE A 263 -5.66 6.58 12.83
C PHE A 263 -5.97 6.17 11.40
N GLU A 264 -5.78 4.89 11.10
CA GLU A 264 -6.24 4.26 9.87
C GLU A 264 -7.71 3.87 10.06
N THR A 265 -8.60 4.37 9.21
CA THR A 265 -10.04 4.04 9.26
C THR A 265 -10.47 3.37 7.98
N ARG A 266 -11.05 2.18 8.09
CA ARG A 266 -11.62 1.41 6.98
C ARG A 266 -13.12 1.25 7.19
N GLY A 267 -13.90 1.64 6.20
CA GLY A 267 -15.34 1.54 6.28
C GLY A 267 -16.00 1.75 4.93
N LYS A 268 -17.29 2.01 4.97
CA LYS A 268 -18.09 2.25 3.78
C LYS A 268 -18.68 3.65 3.84
N TRP A 269 -18.79 4.28 2.68
CA TRP A 269 -19.44 5.56 2.50
C TRP A 269 -20.72 5.34 1.71
N GLU A 270 -21.68 6.23 1.91
CA GLU A 270 -22.88 6.31 1.10
C GLU A 270 -23.27 7.76 0.84
N VAL A 271 -24.11 7.99 -0.15
CA VAL A 271 -24.79 9.27 -0.33
C VAL A 271 -26.13 9.18 0.35
N LYS A 272 -26.34 10.02 1.37
CA LYS A 272 -27.60 10.05 2.11
C LYS A 272 -28.79 10.22 1.16
N GLY A 273 -29.73 9.28 1.22
CA GLY A 273 -30.96 9.30 0.40
C GLY A 273 -30.81 8.82 -1.04
N VAL A 274 -29.63 8.30 -1.44
CA VAL A 274 -29.38 7.79 -2.80
C VAL A 274 -28.65 6.44 -2.73
N TYR A 275 -28.99 5.49 -3.61
CA TYR A 275 -28.31 4.19 -3.72
C TYR A 275 -26.92 4.31 -4.36
N MET A 276 -26.01 5.02 -3.70
CA MET A 276 -24.62 5.20 -4.11
C MET A 276 -23.73 5.00 -2.89
N ALA A 277 -22.89 3.96 -2.93
CA ALA A 277 -22.03 3.59 -1.82
C ALA A 277 -20.76 2.88 -2.29
N GLY A 278 -19.80 2.74 -1.39
CA GLY A 278 -18.56 2.02 -1.64
C GLY A 278 -17.63 1.99 -0.43
N PRO A 279 -16.45 1.37 -0.54
CA PRO A 279 -15.44 1.41 0.50
C PRO A 279 -14.71 2.76 0.53
N PHE A 280 -14.27 3.16 1.72
CA PHE A 280 -13.27 4.20 1.93
C PHE A 280 -12.14 3.71 2.85
N LEU A 281 -11.00 4.37 2.72
CA LEU A 281 -9.86 4.29 3.62
C LEU A 281 -9.41 5.71 3.91
N SER A 282 -9.19 6.03 5.18
CA SER A 282 -8.61 7.32 5.56
C SER A 282 -7.51 7.19 6.59
N TYR A 283 -6.61 8.17 6.60
CA TYR A 283 -5.63 8.38 7.67
C TYR A 283 -5.89 9.74 8.30
N SER A 284 -6.16 9.74 9.60
CA SER A 284 -6.27 10.95 10.43
C SER A 284 -4.98 11.13 11.22
N VAL A 285 -4.09 12.00 10.76
CA VAL A 285 -2.75 12.20 11.33
C VAL A 285 -2.77 13.35 12.32
N ILE A 286 -2.34 13.09 13.56
CA ILE A 286 -2.34 14.06 14.64
C ILE A 286 -1.13 14.99 14.50
N ASP A 287 -1.38 16.23 14.09
CA ASP A 287 -0.36 17.26 13.90
C ASP A 287 -0.41 18.29 15.04
N LYS A 288 0.03 17.84 16.23
CA LYS A 288 -0.02 18.65 17.47
C LYS A 288 0.68 20.00 17.35
N ALA A 289 1.78 20.07 16.59
CA ALA A 289 2.54 21.30 16.39
C ALA A 289 1.71 22.44 15.76
N ASN A 290 0.71 22.08 14.96
CA ASN A 290 -0.20 23.02 14.29
C ASN A 290 -1.63 22.96 14.83
N ASN A 291 -1.84 22.33 15.99
CA ASN A 291 -3.14 22.12 16.67
C ASN A 291 -4.26 21.62 15.73
N ARG A 292 -3.96 20.60 14.92
CA ARG A 292 -4.89 20.07 13.91
C ARG A 292 -4.72 18.58 13.67
N VAL A 293 -5.72 17.99 13.04
CA VAL A 293 -5.67 16.67 12.41
C VAL A 293 -5.59 16.88 10.90
N VAL A 294 -4.60 16.30 10.25
CA VAL A 294 -4.53 16.22 8.78
C VAL A 294 -5.19 14.94 8.35
N VAL A 295 -6.23 15.05 7.53
CA VAL A 295 -6.94 13.89 6.98
C VAL A 295 -6.59 13.72 5.51
N VAL A 296 -6.22 12.50 5.16
CA VAL A 296 -6.12 12.04 3.77
C VAL A 296 -7.06 10.85 3.61
N GLU A 297 -7.90 10.90 2.59
CA GLU A 297 -8.98 9.93 2.43
C GLU A 297 -9.10 9.52 0.97
N GLY A 298 -9.27 8.23 0.73
CA GLY A 298 -9.58 7.68 -0.57
C GLY A 298 -10.85 6.83 -0.53
N LEU A 299 -11.68 6.94 -1.56
CA LEU A 299 -12.85 6.07 -1.73
C LEU A 299 -13.01 5.59 -3.17
N THR A 300 -13.75 4.51 -3.35
CA THR A 300 -14.03 3.94 -4.67
C THR A 300 -15.53 3.79 -4.90
N PHE A 301 -16.03 4.32 -6.02
CA PHE A 301 -17.35 4.00 -6.57
C PHE A 301 -17.16 3.04 -7.75
N ALA A 302 -17.46 1.75 -7.55
CA ALA A 302 -17.32 0.75 -8.61
C ALA A 302 -18.30 -0.43 -8.42
N PRO A 303 -19.63 -0.22 -8.56
CA PRO A 303 -20.61 -1.28 -8.35
C PRO A 303 -20.31 -2.52 -9.21
N GLY A 304 -20.46 -3.71 -8.62
CA GLY A 304 -20.26 -5.00 -9.31
C GLY A 304 -18.82 -5.39 -9.63
N ILE A 305 -17.81 -4.59 -9.26
CA ILE A 305 -16.39 -4.89 -9.51
C ILE A 305 -15.65 -5.04 -8.18
N ASN A 306 -14.65 -5.92 -8.12
CA ASN A 306 -13.71 -6.05 -7.00
C ASN A 306 -12.93 -4.75 -6.78
N LYS A 307 -12.79 -4.31 -5.53
CA LYS A 307 -12.25 -3.00 -5.15
C LYS A 307 -10.96 -3.07 -4.36
N ARG A 308 -10.51 -4.26 -3.93
CA ARG A 308 -9.27 -4.43 -3.16
C ARG A 308 -8.08 -3.67 -3.77
N ASP A 309 -7.85 -3.87 -5.06
CA ASP A 309 -6.69 -3.30 -5.75
C ASP A 309 -6.81 -1.78 -5.94
N TYR A 310 -8.03 -1.27 -6.13
CA TYR A 310 -8.32 0.17 -6.16
C TYR A 310 -8.06 0.83 -4.80
N MET A 311 -8.55 0.22 -3.72
CA MET A 311 -8.31 0.68 -2.36
C MET A 311 -6.81 0.63 -2.00
N PHE A 312 -6.09 -0.38 -2.47
CA PHE A 312 -4.65 -0.49 -2.26
C PHE A 312 -3.84 0.58 -3.03
N GLU A 313 -4.29 0.97 -4.22
CA GLU A 313 -3.70 2.11 -4.94
C GLU A 313 -3.89 3.41 -4.15
N LEU A 314 -5.11 3.68 -3.67
CA LEU A 314 -5.42 4.83 -2.83
C LEU A 314 -4.57 4.84 -1.56
N GLU A 315 -4.45 3.71 -0.88
CA GLU A 315 -3.56 3.53 0.28
C GLU A 315 -2.11 3.91 -0.06
N SER A 316 -1.61 3.41 -1.19
CA SER A 316 -0.25 3.68 -1.64
C SER A 316 0.00 5.17 -1.90
N ILE A 317 -1.00 5.90 -2.42
CA ILE A 317 -0.95 7.36 -2.60
C ILE A 317 -0.96 8.07 -1.25
N MET A 318 -1.90 7.73 -0.36
CA MET A 318 -2.01 8.35 0.96
C MET A 318 -0.75 8.15 1.80
N LYS A 319 -0.08 7.00 1.68
CA LYS A 319 1.21 6.71 2.32
C LYS A 319 2.39 7.51 1.77
N THR A 320 2.19 8.37 0.77
CA THR A 320 3.22 9.35 0.33
C THR A 320 3.17 10.66 1.14
N LEU A 321 2.26 10.77 2.12
CA LEU A 321 2.09 11.95 2.96
C LEU A 321 3.41 12.43 3.56
N LYS A 322 3.64 13.72 3.43
CA LYS A 322 4.75 14.42 4.08
C LYS A 322 4.25 15.73 4.67
N PHE A 323 4.85 16.10 5.80
CA PHE A 323 4.74 17.43 6.37
C PHE A 323 5.97 18.22 5.96
N ASP A 324 5.79 19.53 5.76
CA ASP A 324 6.87 20.43 5.36
C ASP A 324 7.79 20.81 6.52
#